data_AF-A0AAV5V4L9-F1
#
_entry.id   AF-A0AAV5V4L9-F1
#
_cell.length_a   1.000
_cell.length_b   1.000
_cell.length_c   1.000
_cell.angle_alpha   90.00
_cell.angle_beta   90.00
_cell.angle_gamma   90.00
#
_symmetry.space_group_name_H-M   'P 1'
#
loop_
_entity.id
_entity.type
_entity.pdbx_description
1 polymer ?
#
loop_
_entity_poly.entity_id
_entity_poly.type
_entity_poly.pdbx_seq_one_letter_code
_entity_poly.pdbx_strand_id
1 'polypeptide(L)'
;QENAEWIARFVVFQASPLCVLGVFFHSIIGLNRLTAMLFTMHHRTIWTARTIKTLHFIGWIFAFICSLPLIWPVRGNFQYVNSPFGERGISFIILTGRENILYQGMAVIFGSLLELIILITYFVIALNARKYKACTAIVFRTTIASMLMC
;
A
#
# COMPACT_ATOMS: atom_id res chain seq x y z
N GLN A 1 -30.49 -19.13 -1.10
CA GLN A 1 -29.60 -18.72 0.00
C GLN A 1 -28.14 -19.01 -0.37
N GLU A 2 -27.84 -20.22 -0.84
CA GLU A 2 -26.49 -20.62 -1.28
C GLU A 2 -25.86 -19.69 -2.33
N ASN A 3 -26.62 -19.28 -3.35
CA ASN A 3 -26.13 -18.32 -4.37
C ASN A 3 -25.75 -16.95 -3.78
N ALA A 4 -26.46 -16.48 -2.75
CA ALA A 4 -26.20 -15.18 -2.13
C ALA A 4 -24.93 -15.21 -1.27
N GLU A 5 -24.64 -16.35 -0.64
CA GLU A 5 -23.43 -16.58 0.14
C GLU A 5 -22.17 -16.55 -0.74
N TRP A 6 -22.21 -17.23 -1.89
CA TRP A 6 -21.10 -17.22 -2.85
C TRP A 6 -20.84 -15.84 -3.45
N ILE A 7 -21.89 -15.09 -3.80
CA ILE A 7 -21.76 -13.72 -4.30
C ILE A 7 -21.13 -12.82 -3.23
N ALA A 8 -21.58 -12.92 -1.97
CA ALA A 8 -21.01 -12.14 -0.88
C ALA A 8 -19.52 -12.44 -0.69
N ARG A 9 -19.13 -13.72 -0.69
CA ARG A 9 -17.73 -14.13 -0.58
C ARG A 9 -16.87 -13.59 -1.72
N PHE A 10 -17.37 -13.64 -2.95
CA PHE A 10 -16.66 -13.11 -4.11
C PHE A 10 -16.48 -11.58 -4.01
N VAL A 11 -17.51 -10.86 -3.56
CA VAL A 11 -17.45 -9.40 -3.39
C VAL A 11 -16.46 -9.00 -2.31
N VAL A 12 -16.38 -9.72 -1.19
CA VAL A 12 -15.35 -9.43 -0.17
C VAL A 12 -13.95 -9.85 -0.67
N PHE A 13 -13.87 -10.97 -1.40
CA PHE A 13 -12.63 -11.44 -2.00
C PHE A 13 -12.05 -10.48 -3.04
N GLN A 14 -12.86 -9.70 -3.78
CA GLN A 14 -12.31 -8.74 -4.73
C GLN A 14 -11.70 -7.51 -4.03
N ALA A 15 -12.28 -7.08 -2.90
CA ALA A 15 -11.86 -5.88 -2.19
C ALA A 15 -10.55 -6.09 -1.43
N SER A 16 -10.38 -7.26 -0.81
CA SER A 16 -9.20 -7.58 0.01
C SER A 16 -7.85 -7.48 -0.74
N PRO A 17 -7.63 -8.13 -1.90
CA PRO A 17 -6.38 -8.06 -2.63
C PRO A 17 -6.12 -6.66 -3.17
N LEU A 18 -7.16 -5.91 -3.56
CA LEU A 18 -7.03 -4.53 -4.01
C LEU A 18 -6.53 -3.62 -2.88
N CYS A 19 -7.02 -3.79 -1.66
CA CYS A 19 -6.53 -3.07 -0.49
C CYS A 19 -5.05 -3.39 -0.20
N VAL A 20 -4.68 -4.68 -0.19
CA VAL A 20 -3.29 -5.12 0.03
C VAL A 20 -2.35 -4.58 -1.04
N LEU A 21 -2.76 -4.67 -2.32
CA LEU A 21 -2.00 -4.12 -3.45
C LEU A 21 -1.85 -2.60 -3.36
N GLY A 22 -2.89 -1.89 -2.93
CA GLY A 22 -2.85 -0.44 -2.74
C GLY A 22 -1.72 -0.04 -1.79
N VAL A 23 -1.69 -0.63 -0.60
CA VAL A 23 -0.64 -0.35 0.40
C VAL A 23 0.74 -0.80 -0.10
N PHE A 24 0.82 -1.97 -0.74
CA PHE A 24 2.06 -2.50 -1.31
C PHE A 24 2.65 -1.56 -2.38
N PHE A 25 1.86 -1.14 -3.36
CA PHE A 25 2.31 -0.22 -4.40
C PHE A 25 2.65 1.17 -3.84
N HIS A 26 1.91 1.65 -2.84
CA HIS A 26 2.25 2.89 -2.15
C HIS A 26 3.63 2.80 -1.50
N SER A 27 3.94 1.68 -0.83
CA SER A 27 5.26 1.45 -0.22
C SER A 27 6.37 1.46 -1.27
N ILE A 28 6.16 0.83 -2.43
CA ILE A 28 7.11 0.80 -3.55
C ILE A 28 7.34 2.21 -4.10
N ILE A 29 6.27 2.98 -4.33
CA ILE A 29 6.37 4.36 -4.82
C ILE A 29 7.16 5.22 -3.83
N GLY A 30 6.91 5.06 -2.52
CA GLY A 30 7.66 5.73 -1.47
C GLY A 30 9.15 5.41 -1.55
N LEU A 31 9.51 4.13 -1.55
CA LEU A 31 10.91 3.67 -1.63
C LEU A 31 11.59 4.12 -2.94
N ASN A 32 10.87 4.11 -4.05
CA ASN A 32 11.36 4.60 -5.34
C ASN A 32 11.75 6.08 -5.24
N ARG A 33 10.88 6.91 -4.64
CA ARG A 33 11.18 8.34 -4.42
C ARG A 33 12.33 8.55 -3.44
N LEU A 34 12.38 7.80 -2.35
CA LEU A 34 13.45 7.90 -1.36
C LEU A 34 14.82 7.55 -1.95
N THR A 35 14.90 6.43 -2.67
CA THR A 35 16.15 6.00 -3.32
C THR A 35 16.58 6.97 -4.42
N ALA A 36 15.65 7.57 -5.17
CA ALA A 36 15.98 8.64 -6.12
C ALA A 36 16.62 9.85 -5.43
N MET A 37 16.14 10.20 -4.23
CA MET A 37 16.61 11.34 -3.47
C MET A 37 17.96 11.11 -2.77
N LEU A 38 18.18 9.91 -2.25
CA LEU A 38 19.40 9.57 -1.49
C LEU A 38 20.52 9.02 -2.37
N PHE A 39 20.18 8.30 -3.44
CA PHE A 39 21.13 7.53 -4.25
C PHE A 39 20.92 7.78 -5.75
N THR A 40 20.93 9.04 -6.18
CA THR A 40 20.70 9.45 -7.59
C THR A 40 21.49 8.63 -8.61
N MET A 41 22.78 8.40 -8.38
CA MET A 41 23.66 7.66 -9.30
C MET A 41 23.35 6.15 -9.37
N HIS A 42 22.88 5.55 -8.28
CA HIS A 42 22.53 4.12 -8.20
C HIS A 42 21.04 3.86 -8.41
N HIS A 43 20.19 4.89 -8.40
CA HIS A 43 18.75 4.75 -8.52
C HIS A 43 18.36 4.02 -9.82
N ARG A 44 19.03 4.35 -10.94
CA ARG A 44 18.79 3.72 -12.25
C ARG A 44 19.11 2.22 -12.26
N THR A 45 20.11 1.78 -11.51
CA THR A 45 20.49 0.35 -11.45
C THR A 45 19.58 -0.45 -10.53
N ILE A 46 19.02 0.18 -9.50
CA ILE A 46 18.05 -0.45 -8.58
C ILE A 46 16.68 -0.61 -9.27
N TRP A 47 16.17 0.48 -9.87
CA TRP A 47 14.81 0.55 -10.42
C TRP A 47 14.79 0.26 -11.92
N THR A 48 15.19 -0.95 -12.28
CA THR A 48 15.08 -1.41 -13.68
C THR A 48 13.66 -1.85 -14.02
N ALA A 49 13.32 -1.87 -15.32
CA ALA A 49 12.04 -2.40 -15.79
C ALA A 49 11.81 -3.86 -15.37
N ARG A 50 12.89 -4.66 -15.24
CA ARG A 50 12.79 -6.04 -14.73
C ARG A 50 12.43 -6.05 -13.26
N THR A 51 13.12 -5.25 -12.43
CA THR A 51 12.82 -5.12 -11.00
C THR A 51 11.36 -4.72 -10.77
N ILE A 52 10.87 -3.70 -11.49
CA ILE A 52 9.48 -3.23 -11.35
C ILE A 52 8.49 -4.33 -11.75
N LYS A 53 8.71 -5.04 -12.86
CA LYS A 53 7.86 -6.17 -13.28
C LYS A 53 7.86 -7.29 -12.24
N THR A 54 9.02 -7.65 -11.70
CA THR A 54 9.14 -8.67 -10.65
C THR A 54 8.40 -8.24 -9.39
N LEU A 55 8.55 -6.99 -8.94
CA LEU A 55 7.83 -6.47 -7.78
C LEU A 55 6.31 -6.46 -7.99
N HIS A 56 5.82 -6.11 -9.19
CA HIS A 56 4.40 -6.18 -9.51
C HIS A 56 3.88 -7.62 -9.44
N PHE A 57 4.62 -8.56 -10.02
CA PHE A 57 4.26 -9.97 -10.00
C PHE A 57 4.23 -10.54 -8.57
N ILE A 58 5.24 -10.20 -7.76
CA ILE A 58 5.29 -10.57 -6.33
C ILE A 58 4.10 -9.97 -5.58
N GLY A 59 3.78 -8.69 -5.81
CA GLY A 59 2.64 -8.02 -5.18
C GLY A 59 1.32 -8.74 -5.46
N TRP A 60 1.09 -9.13 -6.71
CA TRP A 60 -0.10 -9.89 -7.09
C TRP A 60 -0.17 -11.26 -6.41
N ILE A 61 0.91 -12.06 -6.50
CA ILE A 61 0.96 -13.38 -5.85
C ILE A 61 0.69 -13.23 -4.35
N PHE A 62 1.34 -12.28 -3.71
CA PHE A 62 1.20 -12.04 -2.29
C PHE A 62 -0.23 -11.63 -1.93
N ALA A 63 -0.83 -10.70 -2.68
CA ALA A 63 -2.20 -10.26 -2.46
C ALA A 63 -3.21 -11.40 -2.62
N PHE A 64 -3.03 -12.27 -3.61
CA PHE A 64 -3.85 -13.47 -3.76
C PHE A 64 -3.68 -14.43 -2.58
N ILE A 65 -2.44 -14.73 -2.17
CA ILE A 65 -2.17 -15.63 -1.05
C ILE A 65 -2.79 -15.11 0.25
N CYS A 66 -2.65 -13.82 0.55
CA CYS A 66 -3.25 -13.20 1.73
C CYS A 66 -4.79 -13.17 1.68
N SER A 67 -5.37 -13.20 0.49
CA SER A 67 -6.83 -13.18 0.29
C SER A 67 -7.44 -14.58 0.23
N LEU A 68 -6.65 -15.64 0.00
CA LEU A 68 -7.14 -17.03 -0.02
C LEU A 68 -7.94 -17.45 1.22
N PRO A 69 -7.54 -17.07 2.45
CA PRO A 69 -8.32 -17.37 3.66
C PRO A 69 -9.78 -16.92 3.62
N LEU A 70 -10.16 -15.91 2.81
CA LEU A 70 -11.56 -15.50 2.65
C LEU A 70 -12.42 -16.55 1.96
N ILE A 71 -11.86 -17.30 1.02
CA ILE A 71 -12.60 -18.29 0.25
C ILE A 71 -12.66 -19.60 1.03
N TRP A 72 -11.58 -19.95 1.74
CA TRP A 72 -11.42 -21.20 2.46
C TRP A 72 -10.40 -21.05 3.60
N PRO A 73 -10.64 -21.51 4.85
CA PRO A 73 -11.75 -22.31 5.37
C PRO A 73 -12.79 -21.51 6.19
N VAL A 74 -12.76 -20.17 6.14
CA VAL A 74 -13.57 -19.33 7.04
C VAL A 74 -15.06 -19.53 6.79
N ARG A 75 -15.79 -19.92 7.84
CA ARG A 75 -17.25 -20.09 7.79
C ARG A 75 -17.91 -18.88 8.42
N GLY A 76 -18.83 -18.27 7.68
CA GLY A 76 -19.54 -17.07 8.12
C GLY A 76 -20.99 -17.08 7.66
N ASN A 77 -21.79 -16.23 8.28
CA ASN A 77 -23.17 -15.96 7.85
C ASN A 77 -23.21 -14.69 7.00
N PHE A 78 -24.19 -14.61 6.11
CA PHE A 78 -24.50 -13.36 5.41
C PHE A 78 -25.66 -12.66 6.10
N GLN A 79 -25.56 -11.35 6.23
CA GLN A 79 -26.65 -10.51 6.72
C GLN A 79 -26.96 -9.45 5.68
N TYR A 80 -28.26 -9.22 5.46
CA TYR A 80 -28.70 -8.07 4.69
C TYR A 80 -28.56 -6.82 5.56
N VAL A 81 -27.78 -5.86 5.08
CA VAL A 81 -27.57 -4.58 5.76
C VAL A 81 -28.30 -3.52 4.96
N ASN A 82 -29.19 -2.78 5.62
CA ASN A 82 -29.84 -1.65 4.98
C ASN A 82 -28.85 -0.47 4.96
N SER A 83 -28.55 0.01 3.77
CA SER A 83 -27.79 1.22 3.55
C SER A 83 -28.58 2.43 4.07
N PRO A 84 -27.92 3.47 4.59
CA PRO A 84 -28.57 4.75 4.88
C PRO A 84 -29.19 5.40 3.63
N PHE A 85 -28.83 4.93 2.43
CA PHE A 85 -29.40 5.35 1.15
C PHE A 85 -30.62 4.51 0.71
N GLY A 86 -31.14 3.62 1.56
CA GLY A 86 -32.33 2.80 1.26
C GLY A 86 -32.04 1.52 0.47
N GLU A 87 -30.80 1.32 0.02
CA GLU A 87 -30.36 0.12 -0.71
C GLU A 87 -30.09 -1.07 0.23
N ARG A 88 -30.36 -2.30 -0.23
CA ARG A 88 -30.00 -3.52 0.51
C ARG A 88 -28.60 -3.98 0.11
N GLY A 89 -27.66 -3.90 1.04
CA GLY A 89 -26.33 -4.51 0.92
C GLY A 89 -26.31 -5.93 1.49
N ILE A 90 -25.31 -6.70 1.09
CA ILE A 90 -25.00 -8.01 1.68
C ILE A 90 -23.67 -7.89 2.40
N SER A 91 -23.63 -8.21 3.69
CA SER A 91 -22.40 -8.25 4.48
C SER A 91 -22.09 -9.67 4.90
N PHE A 92 -20.83 -10.06 4.80
CA PHE A 92 -20.33 -11.33 5.32
C PHE A 92 -19.83 -11.13 6.75
N ILE A 93 -20.32 -11.96 7.69
CA ILE A 93 -19.99 -11.90 9.11
C ILE A 93 -19.30 -13.18 9.50
N ILE A 94 -18.09 -13.06 10.05
CA ILE A 94 -17.31 -14.17 10.58
C ILE A 94 -17.81 -14.44 12.01
N LEU A 95 -18.29 -15.66 12.26
CA LEU A 95 -19.02 -15.99 13.49
C LEU A 95 -18.11 -16.26 14.69
N THR A 96 -16.85 -16.62 14.47
CA THR A 96 -15.91 -16.98 15.53
C THR A 96 -14.71 -16.04 15.57
N GLY A 97 -14.37 -15.58 16.79
CA GLY A 97 -13.23 -14.68 16.99
C GLY A 97 -11.89 -15.28 16.53
N ARG A 98 -11.72 -16.60 16.67
CA ARG A 98 -10.50 -17.32 16.22
C ARG A 98 -10.33 -17.27 14.70
N GLU A 99 -11.39 -17.50 13.93
CA GLU A 99 -11.35 -17.41 12.47
C GLU A 99 -11.15 -15.97 12.01
N ASN A 100 -11.76 -15.02 12.71
CA ASN A 100 -11.56 -13.60 12.42
C ASN A 100 -10.10 -13.16 12.67
N ILE A 101 -9.47 -13.61 13.75
CA ILE A 101 -8.05 -13.32 14.04
C ILE A 101 -7.13 -13.98 13.02
N LEU A 102 -7.39 -15.24 12.64
CA LEU A 102 -6.61 -15.94 11.61
C LEU A 102 -6.69 -15.23 10.25
N TYR A 103 -7.89 -14.75 9.90
CA TYR A 103 -8.12 -14.01 8.66
C TYR A 103 -7.52 -12.59 8.70
N GLN A 104 -7.96 -11.77 9.63
CA GLN A 104 -7.59 -10.35 9.68
C GLN A 104 -6.17 -10.15 10.19
N GLY A 105 -5.67 -11.02 11.08
CA GLY A 105 -4.37 -10.86 11.72
C GLY A 105 -3.23 -10.78 10.72
N MET A 106 -3.21 -11.66 9.71
CA MET A 106 -2.18 -11.64 8.67
C MET A 106 -2.21 -10.34 7.85
N ALA A 107 -3.41 -9.91 7.43
CA ALA A 107 -3.58 -8.68 6.66
C ALA A 107 -3.23 -7.43 7.49
N VAL A 108 -3.62 -7.39 8.77
CA VAL A 108 -3.32 -6.30 9.70
C VAL A 108 -1.83 -6.21 9.98
N ILE A 109 -1.17 -7.33 10.30
CA ILE A 109 0.29 -7.35 10.55
C ILE A 109 1.02 -6.85 9.31
N PHE A 110 0.71 -7.40 8.14
CA PHE A 110 1.39 -7.03 6.91
C PHE A 110 1.11 -5.58 6.49
N GLY A 111 -0.16 -5.16 6.55
CA GLY A 111 -0.56 -3.78 6.28
C GLY A 111 0.15 -2.81 7.21
N SER A 112 0.20 -3.10 8.51
CA SER A 112 0.89 -2.27 9.50
C SER A 112 2.40 -2.17 9.24
N LEU A 113 3.04 -3.28 8.83
CA LEU A 113 4.47 -3.27 8.48
C LEU A 113 4.74 -2.39 7.25
N LEU A 114 3.90 -2.49 6.21
CA LEU A 114 4.04 -1.64 5.02
C LEU A 114 3.75 -0.17 5.33
N GLU A 115 2.74 0.13 6.13
CA GLU A 115 2.47 1.50 6.59
C GLU A 115 3.63 2.06 7.39
N LEU A 116 4.25 1.26 8.26
CA LEU A 116 5.45 1.68 8.99
C LEU A 116 6.60 1.99 8.03
N ILE A 117 6.83 1.18 7.00
CA ILE A 117 7.82 1.44 5.95
C ILE A 117 7.50 2.75 5.22
N ILE A 118 6.23 2.99 4.89
CA ILE A 118 5.77 4.23 4.24
C ILE A 118 6.07 5.43 5.13
N LEU A 119 5.71 5.37 6.41
CA LEU A 119 5.94 6.46 7.37
C LEU A 119 7.42 6.77 7.53
N ILE A 120 8.26 5.75 7.71
CA ILE A 120 9.71 5.91 7.81
C ILE A 120 10.26 6.55 6.52
N THR A 121 9.82 6.05 5.35
CA THR A 121 10.23 6.58 4.05
C THR A 121 9.90 8.06 3.92
N TYR A 122 8.64 8.45 4.18
CA TYR A 122 8.23 9.85 4.09
C TYR A 122 8.90 10.75 5.12
N PHE A 123 9.15 10.23 6.32
CA PHE A 123 9.90 10.95 7.35
C PHE A 123 11.33 11.26 6.88
N VAL A 124 12.04 10.27 6.33
CA VAL A 124 13.40 10.46 5.80
C VAL A 124 13.40 11.41 4.59
N ILE A 125 12.42 11.31 3.68
CA ILE A 125 12.25 12.26 2.58
C ILE A 125 12.08 13.69 3.12
N ALA A 126 11.22 13.89 4.13
CA ALA A 126 10.96 15.20 4.70
C ALA A 126 12.21 15.81 5.35
N LEU A 127 13.01 15.01 6.07
CA LEU A 127 14.27 15.46 6.67
C LEU A 127 15.28 15.91 5.61
N ASN A 128 15.42 15.15 4.52
CA ASN A 128 16.38 15.47 3.47
C ASN A 128 15.89 16.63 2.58
N ALA A 129 14.59 16.76 2.36
CA ALA A 129 14.01 17.85 1.56
C ALA A 129 14.32 19.23 2.15
N ARG A 130 14.38 19.32 3.49
CA ARG A 130 14.79 20.55 4.20
C ARG A 130 16.23 20.95 3.86
N LYS A 131 17.15 19.98 3.79
CA LYS A 131 18.55 20.23 3.42
C LYS A 131 18.68 20.75 1.99
N TYR A 132 17.94 20.18 1.05
CA TYR A 132 17.96 20.65 -0.34
C TYR A 132 17.40 22.07 -0.48
N LYS A 133 16.32 22.44 0.21
CA LYS A 133 15.81 23.82 0.20
C LYS A 133 16.85 24.84 0.68
N ALA A 134 17.60 24.51 1.74
CA ALA A 134 18.68 25.36 2.24
C ALA A 134 19.80 25.48 1.20
N CYS A 135 20.19 24.37 0.58
CA CYS A 135 21.23 24.35 -0.45
C CYS A 135 20.84 25.15 -1.69
N THR A 136 19.60 25.00 -2.19
CA THR A 136 19.08 25.78 -3.33
C THR A 136 19.07 27.28 -3.02
N ALA A 137 18.67 27.69 -1.82
CA ALA A 137 18.70 29.09 -1.42
C ALA A 137 20.13 29.66 -1.38
N ILE A 138 21.11 28.86 -0.93
CA ILE A 138 22.52 29.24 -0.93
C ILE A 138 23.05 29.39 -2.37
N VAL A 139 22.81 28.40 -3.23
CA VAL A 139 23.24 28.42 -4.64
C VAL A 139 22.62 29.59 -5.40
N PHE A 140 21.35 29.89 -5.15
CA PHE A 140 20.68 31.03 -5.78
C PHE A 140 21.31 32.37 -5.35
N ARG A 141 21.60 32.53 -4.05
CA ARG A 141 22.28 33.71 -3.51
C ARG A 141 23.69 33.86 -4.07
N THR A 142 24.48 32.80 -4.14
CA THR A 142 25.83 32.85 -4.69
C THR A 142 25.83 33.13 -6.18
N THR A 143 24.88 32.57 -6.93
CA THR A 143 24.71 32.84 -8.37
C THR A 143 24.37 34.32 -8.62
N ILE A 144 23.42 34.88 -7.87
CA ILE A 144 23.09 36.32 -7.96
C ILE A 144 24.29 37.18 -7.57
N ALA A 145 24.99 36.84 -6.48
CA ALA A 145 26.18 37.58 -6.07
C ALA A 145 27.28 37.55 -7.14
N SER A 146 27.51 36.40 -7.80
CA SER A 146 28.44 36.32 -8.92
C SER A 146 28.00 37.13 -10.14
N MET A 147 26.70 37.18 -10.43
CA MET A 147 26.16 37.98 -11.54
C MET A 147 26.24 39.48 -11.29
N LEU A 148 26.18 39.93 -10.03
CA LEU A 148 26.28 41.34 -9.65
C LEU A 148 27.73 41.84 -9.52
N MET A 149 28.70 40.93 -9.45
CA MET A 149 30.14 41.27 -9.41
C MET A 149 30.79 41.28 -10.80
N CYS A 150 30.07 40.84 -11.84
CA CYS A 150 30.43 41.05 -13.25
C CYS A 150 29.80 42.34 -13.77
#